data_AF-A0A1Q7LG99-F1
#
_entry.id   AF-A0A1Q7LG99-F1
#
_cell.length_a   1.000
_cell.length_b   1.000
_cell.length_c   1.000
_cell.angle_alpha   90.00
_cell.angle_beta   90.00
_cell.angle_gamma   90.00
#
_symmetry.space_group_name_H-M   'P 1'
#
loop_
_entity.id
_entity.type
_entity.pdbx_description
1 polymer ?
#
loop_
_entity_poly.entity_id
_entity_poly.type
_entity_poly.pdbx_seq_one_letter_code
_entity_poly.pdbx_strand_id
1 'polypeptide(L)'
;MKWTIQNERGMALALAIVALVVVGALIAGAFFAGTQEQRVGENARYSQRSFGVAEGAANYIIGHWDPQTYNSIRIYPLDSVKVPVSAAADTISPSHTGRYAGYIYRLNQEQYLIDITGQDSTSVGGGAALLRRGGGGRERIGLLARIKPLVVDIRASLTSGRGDALSGNAAISGYDHVPPGWATCNPLDSVGNAKAGIRTDTSMAVSAGGTSSIVGTPPVIKDPNITDSTFTRYGDVNYSQLVARATLNLVGQNFSNNIGPVLNANGQCDRNVTTNWGDGVNPAAPCASYFPIVHIQGDANINGVQGQGILLVDGSLSVQGGFQWFGITIVRGTLKTAGGGNADAHFWGATMVQDSTVVGNNQLTGHANILYSKCAVIKALDQTGVVALMRSRGWVQLY
;
A
#
# COMPACT_ATOMS: atom_id res chain seq x y z
N MET A 1 36.41 -46.69 -90.72
CA MET A 1 35.48 -46.62 -89.57
C MET A 1 36.01 -47.48 -88.45
N LYS A 2 36.38 -46.90 -87.32
CA LYS A 2 36.77 -47.65 -86.11
C LYS A 2 36.10 -46.97 -84.93
N TRP A 3 34.98 -47.51 -84.47
CA TRP A 3 34.29 -47.04 -83.27
C TRP A 3 35.04 -47.57 -82.06
N THR A 4 35.81 -46.70 -81.41
CA THR A 4 36.35 -46.95 -80.08
C THR A 4 35.21 -46.83 -79.09
N ILE A 5 34.75 -47.96 -78.54
CA ILE A 5 33.88 -47.99 -77.38
C ILE A 5 34.69 -47.43 -76.20
N GLN A 6 34.47 -46.16 -75.86
CA GLN A 6 35.03 -45.55 -74.66
C GLN A 6 34.35 -46.17 -73.43
N ASN A 7 35.17 -46.74 -72.55
CA ASN A 7 34.70 -47.42 -71.35
C ASN A 7 34.41 -46.38 -70.24
N GLU A 8 33.32 -45.61 -70.37
CA GLU A 8 32.89 -44.58 -69.39
C GLU A 8 32.27 -45.18 -68.11
N ARG A 9 32.18 -46.51 -68.01
CA ARG A 9 31.48 -47.21 -66.92
C ARG A 9 32.13 -47.00 -65.54
N GLY A 10 33.41 -46.66 -65.46
CA GLY A 10 34.12 -46.41 -64.20
C GLY A 10 33.92 -45.01 -63.60
N MET A 11 33.83 -43.96 -64.44
CA MET A 11 33.63 -42.58 -63.97
C MET A 11 32.17 -42.30 -63.57
N ALA A 12 31.21 -42.95 -64.22
CA ALA A 12 29.79 -42.83 -63.89
C ALA A 12 29.48 -43.28 -62.44
N LEU A 13 30.11 -44.38 -61.98
CA LEU A 13 29.95 -44.87 -60.61
C LEU A 13 30.53 -43.88 -59.58
N ALA A 14 31.73 -43.36 -59.83
CA ALA A 14 32.38 -42.42 -58.92
C ALA A 14 31.59 -41.10 -58.81
N LEU A 15 31.11 -40.57 -59.94
CA LEU A 15 30.24 -39.37 -59.96
C LEU A 15 28.91 -39.61 -59.25
N ALA A 16 28.30 -40.79 -59.41
CA ALA A 16 27.07 -41.15 -58.72
C ALA A 16 27.25 -41.23 -57.20
N ILE A 17 28.38 -41.79 -56.72
CA ILE A 17 28.69 -41.85 -55.28
C ILE A 17 28.88 -40.45 -54.71
N VAL A 18 29.66 -39.59 -55.39
CA VAL A 18 29.87 -38.20 -54.94
C VAL A 18 28.55 -37.43 -54.93
N ALA A 19 27.71 -37.59 -55.96
CA ALA A 19 26.39 -36.97 -56.00
C ALA A 19 25.48 -37.45 -54.85
N LEU A 20 25.47 -38.75 -54.54
CA LEU A 20 24.71 -39.30 -53.40
C LEU A 20 25.21 -38.76 -52.06
N VAL A 21 26.52 -38.61 -51.87
CA VAL A 21 27.09 -38.02 -50.64
C VAL A 21 26.70 -36.55 -50.52
N VAL A 22 26.78 -35.77 -51.60
CA VAL A 22 26.37 -34.35 -51.59
C VAL A 22 24.88 -34.21 -51.30
N VAL A 23 24.02 -35.00 -51.93
CA VAL A 23 22.58 -35.01 -51.66
C VAL A 23 22.29 -35.43 -50.22
N GLY A 24 22.97 -36.48 -49.72
CA GLY A 24 22.85 -36.93 -48.34
C GLY A 24 23.25 -35.85 -47.33
N ALA A 25 24.35 -35.13 -47.60
CA ALA A 25 24.80 -34.01 -46.78
C ALA A 25 23.81 -32.83 -46.81
N LEU A 26 23.21 -32.52 -47.97
CA LEU A 26 22.20 -31.46 -48.09
C LEU A 26 20.90 -31.83 -47.35
N ILE A 27 20.43 -33.06 -47.45
CA ILE A 27 19.23 -33.54 -46.73
C ILE A 27 19.48 -33.51 -45.22
N ALA A 28 20.65 -34.00 -44.77
CA ALA A 28 21.03 -33.96 -43.36
C ALA A 28 21.12 -32.51 -42.85
N GLY A 29 21.70 -31.60 -43.65
CA GLY A 29 21.77 -30.17 -43.35
C GLY A 29 20.39 -29.51 -43.23
N ALA A 30 19.49 -29.78 -44.18
CA ALA A 30 18.12 -29.26 -44.16
C ALA A 30 17.31 -29.78 -42.96
N PHE A 31 17.45 -31.08 -42.63
CA PHE A 31 16.79 -31.66 -41.47
C PHE A 31 17.33 -31.07 -40.16
N PHE A 32 18.65 -30.91 -40.04
CA PHE A 32 19.27 -30.30 -38.88
C PHE A 32 18.81 -28.84 -38.68
N ALA A 33 18.81 -28.03 -39.75
CA ALA A 33 18.31 -26.65 -39.72
C ALA A 33 16.83 -26.61 -39.29
N GLY A 34 15.98 -27.46 -39.86
CA GLY A 34 14.56 -27.54 -39.48
C GLY A 34 14.35 -27.91 -38.01
N THR A 35 15.14 -28.84 -37.46
CA THR A 35 15.04 -29.19 -36.03
C THR A 35 15.51 -28.08 -35.10
N GLN A 36 16.50 -27.28 -35.51
CA GLN A 36 16.93 -26.11 -34.75
C GLN A 36 15.88 -25.01 -34.76
N GLU A 37 15.33 -24.69 -35.93
CA GLU A 37 14.27 -23.68 -36.06
C GLU A 37 13.05 -24.05 -35.23
N GLN A 38 12.65 -25.33 -35.23
CA GLN A 38 11.56 -25.80 -34.39
C GLN A 38 11.85 -25.58 -32.90
N ARG A 39 13.06 -25.93 -32.42
CA ARG A 39 13.44 -25.73 -31.01
C ARG A 39 13.50 -24.26 -30.63
N VAL A 40 14.05 -23.42 -31.50
CA VAL A 40 14.09 -21.97 -31.29
C VAL A 40 12.67 -21.41 -31.23
N GLY A 41 11.78 -21.85 -32.12
CA GLY A 41 10.37 -21.44 -32.15
C GLY A 41 9.60 -21.88 -30.90
N GLU A 42 9.78 -23.12 -30.46
CA GLU A 42 9.16 -23.63 -29.22
C GLU A 42 9.68 -22.88 -27.99
N ASN A 43 10.99 -22.66 -27.88
CA ASN A 43 11.59 -21.94 -26.76
C ASN A 43 11.17 -20.47 -26.73
N ALA A 44 11.10 -19.80 -27.89
CA ALA A 44 10.55 -18.44 -27.98
C ALA A 44 9.08 -18.40 -27.51
N ARG A 45 8.28 -19.41 -27.83
CA ARG A 45 6.89 -19.51 -27.37
C ARG A 45 6.79 -19.74 -25.87
N TYR A 46 7.63 -20.59 -25.28
CA TYR A 46 7.66 -20.79 -23.82
C TYR A 46 8.10 -19.51 -23.09
N SER A 47 9.17 -18.86 -23.57
CA SER A 47 9.64 -17.57 -23.06
C SER A 47 8.53 -16.52 -23.07
N GLN A 48 7.84 -16.30 -24.20
CA GLN A 48 6.74 -15.34 -24.29
C GLN A 48 5.57 -15.66 -23.34
N ARG A 49 5.22 -16.94 -23.17
CA ARG A 49 4.15 -17.35 -22.25
C ARG A 49 4.55 -17.12 -20.79
N SER A 50 5.77 -17.48 -20.42
CA SER A 50 6.31 -17.28 -19.08
C SER A 50 6.45 -15.79 -18.75
N PHE A 51 6.82 -14.97 -19.73
CA PHE A 51 6.80 -13.51 -19.61
C PHE A 51 5.39 -13.00 -19.30
N GLY A 52 4.38 -13.44 -20.06
CA GLY A 52 2.98 -13.06 -19.81
C GLY A 52 2.47 -13.48 -18.44
N VAL A 53 2.94 -14.61 -17.91
CA VAL A 53 2.65 -15.05 -16.53
C VAL A 53 3.29 -14.10 -15.50
N ALA A 54 4.56 -13.73 -15.71
CA ALA A 54 5.27 -12.82 -14.83
C ALA A 54 4.63 -11.43 -14.81
N GLU A 55 4.29 -10.88 -15.98
CA GLU A 55 3.62 -9.58 -16.13
C GLU A 55 2.23 -9.58 -15.51
N GLY A 56 1.43 -10.63 -15.76
CA GLY A 56 0.10 -10.78 -15.16
C GLY A 56 0.17 -10.83 -13.63
N ALA A 57 1.14 -11.55 -13.08
CA ALA A 57 1.37 -11.62 -11.63
C ALA A 57 1.82 -10.26 -11.05
N ALA A 58 2.73 -9.55 -11.70
CA ALA A 58 3.18 -8.23 -11.24
C ALA A 58 2.03 -7.21 -11.23
N ASN A 59 1.19 -7.18 -12.26
CA ASN A 59 0.00 -6.33 -12.30
C ASN A 59 -1.04 -6.72 -11.24
N TYR A 60 -1.20 -8.01 -10.96
CA TYR A 60 -2.08 -8.47 -9.88
C TYR A 60 -1.62 -8.00 -8.50
N ILE A 61 -0.30 -8.06 -8.23
CA ILE A 61 0.30 -7.59 -6.98
C ILE A 61 0.05 -6.09 -6.78
N ILE A 62 0.16 -5.29 -7.83
CA ILE A 62 -0.17 -3.86 -7.77
C ILE A 62 -1.65 -3.65 -7.48
N GLY A 63 -2.53 -4.39 -8.16
CA GLY A 63 -3.98 -4.29 -7.96
C GLY A 63 -4.46 -4.75 -6.59
N HIS A 64 -3.71 -5.65 -5.94
CA HIS A 64 -4.02 -6.23 -4.63
C HIS A 64 -2.90 -5.92 -3.62
N TRP A 65 -2.31 -4.74 -3.72
CA TRP A 65 -1.27 -4.30 -2.80
C TRP A 65 -1.81 -4.29 -1.37
N ASP A 66 -1.12 -4.98 -0.46
CA ASP A 66 -1.40 -4.93 0.98
C ASP A 66 -0.40 -3.97 1.67
N PRO A 67 -0.83 -2.74 2.01
CA PRO A 67 0.04 -1.76 2.66
C PRO A 67 0.58 -2.25 4.00
N GLN A 68 -0.23 -3.00 4.77
CA GLN A 68 0.17 -3.43 6.11
C GLN A 68 1.33 -4.42 6.05
N THR A 69 1.37 -5.28 5.02
CA THR A 69 2.51 -6.18 4.80
C THR A 69 3.66 -5.46 4.14
N TYR A 70 3.44 -4.85 2.98
CA TYR A 70 4.54 -4.37 2.14
C TYR A 70 5.13 -3.03 2.59
N ASN A 71 4.35 -2.10 3.14
CA ASN A 71 4.87 -0.79 3.55
C ASN A 71 5.54 -0.82 4.94
N SER A 72 5.31 -1.90 5.69
CA SER A 72 5.88 -2.13 7.02
C SER A 72 7.31 -2.68 6.98
N ILE A 73 7.77 -3.16 5.82
CA ILE A 73 9.11 -3.76 5.69
C ILE A 73 10.23 -2.72 5.76
N ARG A 74 11.40 -3.17 6.21
CA ARG A 74 12.58 -2.31 6.29
C ARG A 74 13.13 -2.04 4.90
N ILE A 75 13.81 -0.91 4.76
CA ILE A 75 14.43 -0.51 3.51
C ILE A 75 15.56 -1.50 3.16
N TYR A 76 15.64 -1.89 1.89
CA TYR A 76 16.68 -2.74 1.32
C TYR A 76 18.08 -2.20 1.67
N PRO A 77 19.06 -3.06 1.99
CA PRO A 77 19.08 -4.53 1.87
C PRO A 77 18.60 -5.30 3.11
N LEU A 78 18.02 -4.61 4.10
CA LEU A 78 17.75 -5.22 5.42
C LEU A 78 16.60 -6.22 5.42
N ASP A 79 15.67 -6.12 4.47
CA ASP A 79 14.44 -6.90 4.46
C ASP A 79 13.86 -7.03 3.03
N SER A 80 13.00 -8.05 2.85
CA SER A 80 12.25 -8.30 1.62
C SER A 80 11.04 -9.19 1.90
N VAL A 81 9.95 -9.02 1.16
CA VAL A 81 8.78 -9.89 1.27
C VAL A 81 8.73 -10.84 0.11
N LYS A 82 8.62 -12.14 0.39
CA LYS A 82 8.37 -13.14 -0.65
C LYS A 82 6.95 -13.01 -1.19
N VAL A 83 6.78 -13.14 -2.50
CA VAL A 83 5.48 -13.21 -3.17
C VAL A 83 5.37 -14.54 -3.91
N PRO A 84 4.30 -15.33 -3.73
CA PRO A 84 3.21 -15.15 -2.75
C PRO A 84 3.71 -15.14 -1.30
N VAL A 85 2.98 -14.48 -0.39
CA VAL A 85 3.32 -14.41 1.05
C VAL A 85 3.07 -15.77 1.76
N SER A 86 2.45 -16.74 1.07
CA SER A 86 2.23 -18.09 1.57
C SER A 86 3.53 -18.92 1.62
N ALA A 87 3.61 -19.90 2.52
CA ALA A 87 4.75 -20.82 2.66
C ALA A 87 5.08 -21.66 1.40
N ALA A 88 4.20 -21.68 0.38
CA ALA A 88 4.47 -22.34 -0.89
C ALA A 88 5.60 -21.63 -1.66
N ALA A 89 6.46 -22.40 -2.33
CA ALA A 89 7.57 -21.85 -3.10
C ALA A 89 7.08 -20.95 -4.25
N ASP A 90 6.05 -21.42 -4.96
CA ASP A 90 5.40 -20.77 -6.10
C ASP A 90 3.87 -20.83 -5.96
N THR A 91 3.15 -19.86 -6.54
CA THR A 91 1.68 -19.83 -6.60
C THR A 91 1.16 -19.78 -8.03
N ILE A 92 -0.06 -20.31 -8.23
CA ILE A 92 -0.76 -20.31 -9.51
C ILE A 92 -1.01 -18.85 -9.93
N SER A 93 -0.68 -18.51 -11.17
CA SER A 93 -0.94 -17.19 -11.74
C SER A 93 -2.44 -16.86 -11.72
N PRO A 94 -2.85 -15.60 -11.52
CA PRO A 94 -4.27 -15.20 -11.58
C PRO A 94 -4.98 -15.62 -12.87
N SER A 95 -4.27 -15.65 -14.00
CA SER A 95 -4.76 -16.12 -15.31
C SER A 95 -4.86 -17.64 -15.43
N HIS A 96 -4.43 -18.41 -14.43
CA HIS A 96 -4.33 -19.88 -14.45
C HIS A 96 -3.47 -20.44 -15.60
N THR A 97 -2.59 -19.63 -16.19
CA THR A 97 -1.72 -20.01 -17.31
C THR A 97 -0.33 -20.45 -16.89
N GLY A 98 -0.01 -20.42 -15.59
CA GLY A 98 1.30 -20.80 -15.08
C GLY A 98 1.44 -20.62 -13.58
N ARG A 99 2.68 -20.55 -13.12
CA ARG A 99 3.06 -20.26 -11.73
C ARG A 99 4.02 -19.09 -11.67
N TYR A 100 4.01 -18.38 -10.54
CA TYR A 100 4.93 -17.28 -10.28
C TYR A 100 5.45 -17.31 -8.84
N ALA A 101 6.63 -16.73 -8.66
CA ALA A 101 7.25 -16.47 -7.38
C ALA A 101 8.21 -15.28 -7.48
N GLY A 102 8.50 -14.61 -6.37
CA GLY A 102 9.34 -13.44 -6.39
C GLY A 102 9.50 -12.78 -5.04
N TYR A 103 10.00 -11.55 -5.07
CA TYR A 103 10.27 -10.74 -3.90
C TYR A 103 9.87 -9.29 -4.13
N ILE A 104 9.41 -8.63 -3.08
CA ILE A 104 9.22 -7.19 -3.02
C ILE A 104 10.29 -6.61 -2.12
N TYR A 105 10.98 -5.60 -2.63
CA TYR A 105 11.98 -4.84 -1.91
C TYR A 105 11.51 -3.40 -1.77
N ARG A 106 11.63 -2.86 -0.55
CA ARG A 106 11.42 -1.44 -0.32
C ARG A 106 12.73 -0.69 -0.56
N LEU A 107 12.78 0.16 -1.57
CA LEU A 107 14.00 0.89 -1.94
C LEU A 107 14.17 2.17 -1.12
N ASN A 108 13.07 2.83 -0.78
CA ASN A 108 13.01 3.96 0.14
C ASN A 108 11.60 4.08 0.75
N GLN A 109 11.23 5.24 1.29
CA GLN A 109 9.91 5.43 1.92
C GLN A 109 8.74 5.17 0.97
N GLU A 110 8.89 5.49 -0.32
CA GLU A 110 7.79 5.47 -1.30
C GLU A 110 8.03 4.54 -2.50
N GLN A 111 9.26 4.10 -2.76
CA GLN A 111 9.62 3.31 -3.95
C GLN A 111 9.86 1.84 -3.61
N TYR A 112 9.35 0.97 -4.48
CA TYR A 112 9.42 -0.48 -4.35
C TYR A 112 9.93 -1.11 -5.64
N LEU A 113 10.72 -2.17 -5.50
CA LEU A 113 11.06 -3.08 -6.59
C LEU A 113 10.27 -4.38 -6.39
N ILE A 114 9.42 -4.67 -7.36
CA ILE A 114 8.67 -5.91 -7.49
C ILE A 114 9.46 -6.80 -8.45
N ASP A 115 10.07 -7.85 -7.92
CA ASP A 115 10.86 -8.81 -8.68
C ASP A 115 10.07 -10.11 -8.78
N ILE A 116 9.63 -10.46 -9.98
CA ILE A 116 8.75 -11.61 -10.20
C ILE A 116 9.30 -12.50 -11.29
N THR A 117 9.37 -13.79 -10.99
CA THR A 117 9.59 -14.85 -11.95
C THR A 117 8.28 -15.52 -12.31
N GLY A 118 7.98 -15.65 -13.59
CA GLY A 118 6.87 -16.45 -14.14
C GLY A 118 7.35 -17.69 -14.89
N GLN A 119 6.55 -18.76 -14.82
CA GLN A 119 6.70 -19.98 -15.58
C GLN A 119 5.34 -20.42 -16.11
N ASP A 120 5.23 -20.69 -17.41
CA ASP A 120 3.99 -21.17 -18.02
C ASP A 120 3.64 -22.61 -17.60
N SER A 121 2.37 -22.98 -17.73
CA SER A 121 1.86 -24.28 -17.27
C SER A 121 2.51 -25.47 -17.98
N THR A 122 2.92 -25.33 -19.24
CA THR A 122 3.64 -26.38 -19.96
C THR A 122 5.07 -26.55 -19.46
N SER A 123 5.73 -25.46 -19.09
CA SER A 123 7.06 -25.52 -18.45
C SER A 123 7.01 -26.08 -17.04
N VAL A 124 5.99 -25.71 -16.26
CA VAL A 124 5.77 -26.21 -14.88
C VAL A 124 5.44 -27.71 -14.88
N GLY A 125 4.56 -28.15 -15.78
CA GLY A 125 4.22 -29.57 -15.94
C GLY A 125 5.25 -30.39 -16.71
N GLY A 126 6.23 -29.71 -17.31
CA GLY A 126 7.31 -30.30 -18.08
C GLY A 126 8.27 -31.07 -17.19
N GLY A 127 8.12 -32.39 -17.14
CA GLY A 127 9.09 -33.25 -16.46
C GLY A 127 10.49 -33.18 -17.09
N ALA A 128 11.43 -33.95 -16.52
CA ALA A 128 12.83 -33.97 -16.97
C ALA A 128 13.03 -34.21 -18.49
N ALA A 129 12.06 -34.85 -19.16
CA ALA A 129 12.09 -35.08 -20.60
C ALA A 129 11.96 -33.78 -21.44
N LEU A 130 11.18 -32.80 -20.97
CA LEU A 130 11.05 -31.50 -21.64
C LEU A 130 12.36 -30.69 -21.47
N LEU A 131 12.87 -30.64 -20.25
CA LEU A 131 14.11 -29.93 -19.90
C LEU A 131 15.33 -30.49 -20.63
N ARG A 132 15.45 -31.83 -20.74
CA ARG A 132 16.54 -32.50 -21.49
C ARG A 132 16.55 -32.18 -22.99
N ARG A 133 15.40 -31.79 -23.55
CA ARG A 133 15.31 -31.34 -24.95
C ARG A 133 15.60 -29.84 -25.11
N GLY A 134 15.97 -29.17 -24.02
CA GLY A 134 16.15 -27.73 -23.96
C GLY A 134 14.82 -26.96 -24.02
N GLY A 135 13.71 -27.60 -23.68
CA GLY A 135 12.37 -27.01 -23.68
C GLY A 135 11.98 -26.43 -22.32
N GLY A 136 10.99 -25.55 -22.35
CA GLY A 136 10.48 -24.81 -21.20
C GLY A 136 11.01 -23.37 -21.15
N GLY A 137 10.35 -22.52 -20.37
CA GLY A 137 10.64 -21.10 -20.26
C GLY A 137 10.43 -20.61 -18.83
N ARG A 138 11.36 -19.80 -18.34
CA ARG A 138 11.29 -19.10 -17.06
C ARG A 138 11.71 -17.68 -17.32
N GLU A 139 10.83 -16.73 -17.01
CA GLU A 139 11.10 -15.31 -17.24
C GLU A 139 11.01 -14.53 -15.95
N ARG A 140 11.98 -13.67 -15.71
CA ARG A 140 12.03 -12.80 -14.55
C ARG A 140 11.87 -11.36 -14.99
N ILE A 141 11.06 -10.61 -14.28
CA ILE A 141 10.84 -9.18 -14.51
C ILE A 141 11.08 -8.42 -13.22
N GLY A 142 11.72 -7.26 -13.35
CA GLY A 142 11.83 -6.26 -12.30
C GLY A 142 10.90 -5.10 -12.64
N LEU A 143 10.07 -4.70 -11.69
CA LEU A 143 9.11 -3.62 -11.84
C LEU A 143 9.27 -2.63 -10.68
N LEU A 144 9.52 -1.37 -11.02
CA LEU A 144 9.53 -0.26 -10.10
C LEU A 144 8.12 0.30 -9.94
N ALA A 145 7.68 0.41 -8.69
CA ALA A 145 6.41 1.00 -8.30
C ALA A 145 6.64 2.08 -7.23
N ARG A 146 5.72 3.05 -7.15
CA ARG A 146 5.75 4.10 -6.13
C ARG A 146 4.41 4.16 -5.39
N ILE A 147 4.43 4.39 -4.08
CA ILE A 147 3.23 4.71 -3.31
C ILE A 147 2.62 6.01 -3.84
N LYS A 148 1.32 5.97 -4.09
CA LYS A 148 0.50 7.16 -4.31
C LYS A 148 -0.31 7.41 -3.03
N PRO A 149 0.18 8.26 -2.11
CA PRO A 149 -0.51 8.49 -0.85
C PRO A 149 -1.83 9.22 -1.08
N LEU A 150 -2.73 9.09 -0.10
CA LEU A 150 -3.98 9.84 -0.07
C LEU A 150 -3.68 11.34 0.02
N VAL A 151 -4.35 12.16 -0.80
CA VAL A 151 -4.16 13.62 -0.78
C VAL A 151 -5.24 14.25 0.08
N VAL A 152 -4.89 14.58 1.32
CA VAL A 152 -5.79 15.23 2.28
C VAL A 152 -5.43 16.71 2.42
N ASP A 153 -6.38 17.62 2.23
CA ASP A 153 -6.17 19.07 2.37
C ASP A 153 -6.09 19.49 3.84
N ILE A 154 -4.96 19.19 4.49
CA ILE A 154 -4.72 19.50 5.90
C ILE A 154 -4.20 20.93 6.03
N ARG A 155 -5.12 21.84 6.38
CA ARG A 155 -4.84 23.26 6.64
C ARG A 155 -5.01 23.67 8.11
N ALA A 156 -5.52 22.77 8.94
CA ALA A 156 -5.70 22.99 10.36
C ALA A 156 -5.55 21.67 11.14
N SER A 157 -5.35 21.80 12.46
CA SER A 157 -5.43 20.65 13.39
C SER A 157 -6.83 20.06 13.43
N LEU A 158 -7.84 20.92 13.56
CA LEU A 158 -9.25 20.59 13.44
C LEU A 158 -9.86 21.31 12.22
N THR A 159 -10.38 20.55 11.27
CA THR A 159 -11.25 21.09 10.20
C THR A 159 -12.68 20.68 10.49
N SER A 160 -13.58 21.65 10.65
CA SER A 160 -14.98 21.43 11.03
C SER A 160 -15.96 21.97 10.00
N GLY A 161 -16.99 21.20 9.68
CA GLY A 161 -18.12 21.66 8.88
C GLY A 161 -19.20 22.39 9.71
N ARG A 162 -19.06 22.43 11.03
CA ARG A 162 -20.03 22.93 12.02
C ARG A 162 -19.36 23.79 13.09
N GLY A 163 -20.15 24.34 14.01
CA GLY A 163 -19.62 25.12 15.13
C GLY A 163 -18.83 24.26 16.11
N ASP A 164 -17.81 24.85 16.72
CA ASP A 164 -16.92 24.20 17.69
C ASP A 164 -17.02 24.90 19.04
N ALA A 165 -17.24 24.13 20.10
CA ALA A 165 -17.32 24.63 21.47
C ALA A 165 -16.26 23.94 22.32
N LEU A 166 -15.29 24.72 22.80
CA LEU A 166 -14.25 24.31 23.71
C LEU A 166 -14.56 24.80 25.11
N SER A 167 -14.29 23.98 26.12
CA SER A 167 -14.45 24.34 27.53
C SER A 167 -13.44 23.61 28.42
N GLY A 168 -13.26 24.08 29.65
CA GLY A 168 -12.33 23.47 30.60
C GLY A 168 -10.89 23.79 30.21
N ASN A 169 -10.04 22.75 30.13
CA ASN A 169 -8.61 22.85 29.79
C ASN A 169 -8.31 22.32 28.38
N ALA A 170 -9.31 22.22 27.49
CA ALA A 170 -9.13 21.68 26.15
C ALA A 170 -8.18 22.54 25.31
N ALA A 171 -7.28 21.92 24.55
CA ALA A 171 -6.32 22.62 23.71
C ALA A 171 -6.37 22.15 22.26
N ILE A 172 -6.43 23.09 21.32
CA ILE A 172 -6.28 22.82 19.89
C ILE A 172 -5.04 23.57 19.40
N SER A 173 -4.10 22.84 18.80
CA SER A 173 -2.85 23.42 18.29
C SER A 173 -2.63 23.07 16.82
N GLY A 174 -2.55 24.08 15.97
CA GLY A 174 -2.12 23.99 14.57
C GLY A 174 -0.60 24.03 14.39
N TYR A 175 0.18 24.21 15.46
CA TYR A 175 1.63 24.02 15.41
C TYR A 175 1.96 22.55 15.20
N ASP A 176 3.06 22.26 14.51
CA ASP A 176 3.51 20.88 14.31
C ASP A 176 4.11 20.35 15.61
N HIS A 177 3.60 19.21 16.07
CA HIS A 177 4.08 18.50 17.25
C HIS A 177 4.58 17.11 16.85
N VAL A 178 5.66 16.67 17.49
CA VAL A 178 6.11 15.28 17.42
C VAL A 178 5.49 14.52 18.59
N PRO A 179 4.78 13.40 18.35
CA PRO A 179 4.31 12.55 19.43
C PRO A 179 5.46 12.08 20.32
N PRO A 180 5.28 11.99 21.66
CA PRO A 180 6.33 11.52 22.56
C PRO A 180 6.95 10.19 22.11
N GLY A 181 8.27 10.11 22.15
CA GLY A 181 9.02 8.91 21.74
C GLY A 181 9.27 8.74 20.23
N TRP A 182 8.64 9.54 19.36
CA TRP A 182 8.81 9.42 17.91
C TRP A 182 10.11 10.09 17.42
N ALA A 183 11.23 9.36 17.47
CA ALA A 183 12.54 9.90 17.09
C ALA A 183 12.81 9.96 15.56
N THR A 184 11.96 9.35 14.73
CA THR A 184 12.18 9.21 13.26
C THR A 184 11.40 10.24 12.43
N CYS A 185 11.04 11.36 13.03
CA CYS A 185 10.22 12.38 12.38
C CYS A 185 11.06 13.41 11.62
N ASN A 186 10.46 13.96 10.56
CA ASN A 186 11.00 15.15 9.89
C ASN A 186 11.02 16.34 10.85
N PRO A 187 11.90 17.34 10.62
CA PRO A 187 11.91 18.56 11.41
C PRO A 187 10.52 19.21 11.46
N LEU A 188 10.17 19.76 12.63
CA LEU A 188 8.91 20.46 12.84
C LEU A 188 8.75 21.62 11.85
N ASP A 189 7.51 21.86 11.42
CA ASP A 189 7.20 23.06 10.65
C ASP A 189 7.57 24.32 11.44
N SER A 190 8.23 25.28 10.78
CA SER A 190 8.47 26.59 11.36
C SER A 190 7.15 27.27 11.72
N VAL A 191 7.12 28.09 12.78
CA VAL A 191 5.91 28.79 13.24
C VAL A 191 5.21 29.60 12.12
N GLY A 192 5.97 30.18 11.18
CA GLY A 192 5.42 30.92 10.03
C GLY A 192 4.72 30.05 8.98
N ASN A 193 4.96 28.73 8.98
CA ASN A 193 4.32 27.73 8.12
C ASN A 193 3.35 26.83 8.90
N ALA A 194 3.07 27.16 10.16
CA ALA A 194 2.16 26.37 10.96
C ALA A 194 0.74 26.43 10.40
N LYS A 195 -0.02 25.40 10.73
CA LYS A 195 -1.42 25.28 10.31
C LYS A 195 -2.29 26.11 11.23
N ALA A 196 -3.54 26.28 10.83
CA ALA A 196 -4.51 26.87 11.73
C ALA A 196 -4.84 25.91 12.88
N GLY A 197 -5.29 26.46 14.01
CA GLY A 197 -5.85 25.63 15.08
C GLY A 197 -7.14 24.98 14.58
N ILE A 198 -8.10 25.83 14.20
CA ILE A 198 -9.39 25.42 13.64
C ILE A 198 -9.59 26.03 12.25
N ARG A 199 -10.04 25.25 11.28
CA ARG A 199 -10.58 25.73 10.00
C ARG A 199 -12.05 25.33 9.92
N THR A 200 -12.93 26.31 9.81
CA THR A 200 -14.39 26.07 9.83
C THR A 200 -15.11 26.95 8.81
N ASP A 201 -16.35 26.60 8.49
CA ASP A 201 -17.20 27.41 7.61
C ASP A 201 -17.37 28.83 8.18
N THR A 202 -17.47 29.81 7.29
CA THR A 202 -17.81 31.20 7.58
C THR A 202 -19.05 31.42 8.45
N SER A 203 -20.08 30.57 8.34
CA SER A 203 -21.32 30.72 9.12
C SER A 203 -21.27 30.12 10.52
N MET A 204 -20.21 29.37 10.84
CA MET A 204 -20.14 28.58 12.06
C MET A 204 -19.52 29.35 13.21
N ALA A 205 -19.99 29.15 14.44
CA ALA A 205 -19.42 29.77 15.63
C ALA A 205 -18.27 28.92 16.19
N VAL A 206 -17.21 29.58 16.69
CA VAL A 206 -16.17 28.93 17.49
C VAL A 206 -16.18 29.60 18.85
N SER A 207 -16.42 28.84 19.91
CA SER A 207 -16.38 29.33 21.28
C SER A 207 -15.33 28.59 22.09
N ALA A 208 -14.62 29.33 22.94
CA ALA A 208 -13.62 28.80 23.85
C ALA A 208 -13.90 29.39 25.23
N GLY A 209 -14.19 28.54 26.22
CA GLY A 209 -14.55 28.93 27.58
C GLY A 209 -13.63 28.29 28.63
N GLY A 210 -13.56 28.90 29.81
CA GLY A 210 -12.63 28.46 30.86
C GLY A 210 -11.18 28.78 30.49
N THR A 211 -10.30 27.78 30.59
CA THR A 211 -8.85 27.86 30.34
C THR A 211 -8.45 27.19 29.02
N SER A 212 -9.42 26.92 28.14
CA SER A 212 -9.18 26.30 26.84
C SER A 212 -8.32 27.19 25.93
N SER A 213 -7.53 26.58 25.05
CA SER A 213 -6.64 27.31 24.13
C SER A 213 -6.81 26.86 22.69
N ILE A 214 -6.76 27.83 21.78
CA ILE A 214 -6.70 27.59 20.33
C ILE A 214 -5.49 28.35 19.82
N VAL A 215 -4.51 27.63 19.29
CA VAL A 215 -3.26 28.20 18.77
C VAL A 215 -2.96 27.69 17.37
N GLY A 216 -2.25 28.50 16.58
CA GLY A 216 -1.94 28.23 15.18
C GLY A 216 -1.78 29.56 14.43
N THR A 217 -1.41 29.50 13.15
CA THR A 217 -1.23 30.69 12.31
C THR A 217 -2.18 30.64 11.11
N PRO A 218 -3.40 31.20 11.22
CA PRO A 218 -4.02 31.83 12.41
C PRO A 218 -4.68 30.80 13.36
N PRO A 219 -5.07 31.19 14.59
CA PRO A 219 -5.76 30.27 15.50
C PRO A 219 -7.07 29.70 14.93
N VAL A 220 -7.87 30.54 14.27
CA VAL A 220 -9.11 30.14 13.60
C VAL A 220 -9.13 30.72 12.19
N ILE A 221 -9.37 29.88 11.19
CA ILE A 221 -9.70 30.28 9.82
C ILE A 221 -11.19 30.05 9.58
N LYS A 222 -11.86 31.09 9.07
CA LYS A 222 -13.19 31.00 8.45
C LYS A 222 -13.00 30.84 6.95
N ASP A 223 -13.27 29.65 6.42
CA ASP A 223 -13.02 29.33 5.02
C ASP A 223 -14.34 29.08 4.26
N PRO A 224 -14.70 29.91 3.26
CA PRO A 224 -15.93 29.73 2.48
C PRO A 224 -15.86 28.52 1.53
N ASN A 225 -14.70 27.88 1.38
CA ASN A 225 -14.52 26.72 0.50
C ASN A 225 -14.69 25.38 1.24
N ILE A 226 -15.01 25.42 2.54
CA ILE A 226 -15.40 24.21 3.27
C ILE A 226 -16.76 23.77 2.73
N THR A 227 -16.78 22.59 2.11
CA THR A 227 -17.99 21.98 1.53
C THR A 227 -17.97 20.49 1.84
N ASP A 228 -19.05 19.78 1.47
CA ASP A 228 -19.08 18.31 1.56
C ASP A 228 -17.89 17.63 0.89
N SER A 229 -17.36 18.22 -0.17
CA SER A 229 -16.19 17.68 -0.86
C SER A 229 -14.92 17.68 0.01
N THR A 230 -14.76 18.62 0.93
CA THR A 230 -13.63 18.71 1.88
C THR A 230 -13.52 17.46 2.75
N PHE A 231 -14.64 16.79 3.02
CA PHE A 231 -14.72 15.62 3.89
C PHE A 231 -15.12 14.34 3.16
N THR A 232 -15.28 14.39 1.83
CA THR A 232 -15.64 13.21 1.01
C THR A 232 -14.67 12.93 -0.12
N ARG A 233 -13.76 13.85 -0.45
CA ARG A 233 -12.78 13.71 -1.53
C ARG A 233 -11.37 14.02 -1.05
N TYR A 234 -10.45 13.11 -1.35
CA TYR A 234 -9.06 13.14 -0.93
C TYR A 234 -8.13 12.92 -2.13
N GLY A 235 -8.16 13.89 -3.06
CA GLY A 235 -7.56 13.76 -4.38
C GLY A 235 -8.45 12.90 -5.29
N ASP A 236 -7.89 11.82 -5.82
CA ASP A 236 -8.60 10.90 -6.73
C ASP A 236 -9.44 9.84 -6.00
N VAL A 237 -9.40 9.83 -4.66
CA VAL A 237 -10.09 8.85 -3.82
C VAL A 237 -11.21 9.56 -3.05
N ASN A 238 -12.41 8.99 -3.09
CA ASN A 238 -13.54 9.47 -2.27
C ASN A 238 -13.69 8.64 -0.98
N TYR A 239 -14.55 9.11 -0.06
CA TYR A 239 -14.79 8.46 1.23
C TYR A 239 -15.20 6.99 1.07
N SER A 240 -16.13 6.67 0.17
CA SER A 240 -16.58 5.28 -0.06
C SER A 240 -15.46 4.36 -0.57
N GLN A 241 -14.55 4.90 -1.41
CA GLN A 241 -13.39 4.17 -1.90
C GLN A 241 -12.34 3.98 -0.80
N LEU A 242 -12.23 4.93 0.12
CA LEU A 242 -11.35 4.80 1.29
C LEU A 242 -11.92 3.77 2.29
N VAL A 243 -13.24 3.77 2.50
CA VAL A 243 -13.95 2.74 3.28
C VAL A 243 -13.76 1.35 2.66
N ALA A 244 -13.83 1.22 1.34
CA ALA A 244 -13.57 -0.07 0.66
C ALA A 244 -12.13 -0.58 0.85
N ARG A 245 -11.20 0.28 1.28
CA ARG A 245 -9.81 -0.07 1.62
C ARG A 245 -9.60 -0.25 3.13
N ALA A 246 -10.66 -0.15 3.94
CA ALA A 246 -10.56 -0.29 5.39
C ALA A 246 -9.98 -1.65 5.78
N THR A 247 -8.94 -1.64 6.60
CA THR A 247 -8.34 -2.84 7.18
C THR A 247 -9.26 -3.45 8.23
N LEU A 248 -9.91 -2.59 9.02
CA LEU A 248 -10.87 -2.98 10.06
C LEU A 248 -12.21 -2.32 9.76
N ASN A 249 -13.26 -3.14 9.60
CA ASN A 249 -14.65 -2.68 9.50
C ASN A 249 -15.38 -3.08 10.77
N LEU A 250 -15.83 -2.08 11.52
CA LEU A 250 -16.42 -2.25 12.84
C LEU A 250 -17.82 -1.62 12.84
N VAL A 251 -18.74 -2.23 13.58
CA VAL A 251 -20.04 -1.62 13.84
C VAL A 251 -19.91 -0.59 14.96
N GLY A 252 -20.63 0.52 14.83
CA GLY A 252 -20.74 1.56 15.85
C GLY A 252 -21.19 0.98 17.18
N GLN A 253 -20.38 1.19 18.22
CA GLN A 253 -20.60 0.67 19.56
C GLN A 253 -19.75 1.44 20.58
N ASN A 254 -19.84 1.01 21.84
CA ASN A 254 -18.92 1.43 22.88
C ASN A 254 -17.66 0.55 22.87
N PHE A 255 -16.57 1.06 22.31
CA PHE A 255 -15.24 0.46 22.34
C PHE A 255 -14.57 0.78 23.68
N SER A 256 -14.70 -0.15 24.63
CA SER A 256 -14.11 -0.05 25.98
C SER A 256 -12.57 -0.19 25.98
N ASN A 257 -11.96 -0.25 27.17
CA ASN A 257 -10.51 -0.20 27.47
C ASN A 257 -9.62 -1.26 26.77
N ASN A 258 -10.15 -2.06 25.85
CA ASN A 258 -9.45 -3.16 25.20
C ASN A 258 -8.87 -2.78 23.81
N ILE A 259 -9.05 -1.53 23.39
CA ILE A 259 -8.43 -1.03 22.15
C ILE A 259 -6.97 -0.65 22.44
N GLY A 260 -6.05 -1.40 21.84
CA GLY A 260 -4.62 -1.23 21.99
C GLY A 260 -3.83 -2.34 21.28
N PRO A 261 -2.49 -2.30 21.32
CA PRO A 261 -1.66 -3.25 20.61
C PRO A 261 -1.82 -4.67 21.15
N VAL A 262 -1.92 -5.65 20.24
CA VAL A 262 -2.03 -7.07 20.57
C VAL A 262 -0.92 -7.84 19.87
N LEU A 263 -0.24 -8.71 20.60
CA LEU A 263 0.80 -9.60 20.08
C LEU A 263 0.27 -11.02 19.95
N ASN A 264 0.70 -11.74 18.92
CA ASN A 264 0.44 -13.16 18.77
C ASN A 264 1.37 -14.00 19.67
N ALA A 265 1.20 -15.32 19.66
CA ALA A 265 2.02 -16.25 20.45
C ALA A 265 3.54 -16.17 20.15
N ASN A 266 3.93 -15.64 18.97
CA ASN A 266 5.32 -15.48 18.56
C ASN A 266 5.88 -14.08 18.88
N GLY A 267 5.13 -13.23 19.59
CA GLY A 267 5.54 -11.87 19.93
C GLY A 267 5.50 -10.88 18.74
N GLN A 268 4.84 -11.24 17.65
CA GLN A 268 4.64 -10.35 16.50
C GLN A 268 3.31 -9.62 16.61
N CYS A 269 3.16 -8.49 15.93
CA CYS A 269 1.90 -7.75 15.93
C CYS A 269 0.77 -8.59 15.32
N ASP A 270 -0.30 -8.83 16.09
CA ASP A 270 -1.43 -9.64 15.63
C ASP A 270 -2.46 -8.77 14.89
N ARG A 271 -2.42 -8.85 13.55
CA ARG A 271 -3.27 -8.06 12.67
C ARG A 271 -4.67 -8.65 12.48
N ASN A 272 -4.92 -9.86 12.98
CA ASN A 272 -6.22 -10.52 12.86
C ASN A 272 -7.17 -10.13 14.01
N VAL A 273 -6.64 -9.52 15.07
CA VAL A 273 -7.43 -9.07 16.22
C VAL A 273 -8.02 -7.70 15.94
N THR A 274 -9.35 -7.61 15.95
CA THR A 274 -10.10 -6.39 15.60
C THR A 274 -9.93 -5.23 16.59
N THR A 275 -9.47 -5.52 17.81
CA THR A 275 -9.15 -4.51 18.84
C THR A 275 -7.70 -4.03 18.77
N ASN A 276 -6.86 -4.62 17.90
CA ASN A 276 -5.52 -4.15 17.66
C ASN A 276 -5.54 -3.00 16.67
N TRP A 277 -5.34 -1.78 17.15
CA TRP A 277 -5.29 -0.57 16.31
C TRP A 277 -3.87 0.01 16.20
N GLY A 278 -2.84 -0.80 16.50
CA GLY A 278 -1.44 -0.40 16.45
C GLY A 278 -0.89 0.16 17.77
N ASP A 279 0.38 0.55 17.77
CA ASP A 279 1.10 1.05 18.96
C ASP A 279 1.81 2.39 18.66
N GLY A 280 1.08 3.49 18.86
CA GLY A 280 1.62 4.83 18.65
C GLY A 280 2.38 5.38 19.85
N VAL A 281 2.10 4.87 21.05
CA VAL A 281 2.82 5.26 22.28
C VAL A 281 4.21 4.62 22.33
N ASN A 282 4.36 3.38 21.85
CA ASN A 282 5.65 2.67 21.85
C ASN A 282 6.18 2.45 20.43
N PRO A 283 6.87 3.44 19.82
CA PRO A 283 7.34 3.35 18.43
C PRO A 283 8.44 2.30 18.17
N ALA A 284 8.94 1.64 19.21
CA ALA A 284 9.88 0.51 19.12
C ALA A 284 9.20 -0.86 19.25
N ALA A 285 7.91 -0.91 19.61
CA ALA A 285 7.17 -2.15 19.81
C ALA A 285 6.81 -2.84 18.47
N PRO A 286 6.49 -4.15 18.47
CA PRO A 286 6.17 -4.89 17.24
C PRO A 286 4.99 -4.31 16.45
N CYS A 287 4.03 -3.66 17.12
CA CYS A 287 2.87 -3.02 16.48
C CYS A 287 3.09 -1.55 16.08
N ALA A 288 4.31 -1.01 16.25
CA ALA A 288 4.61 0.38 15.93
C ALA A 288 4.43 0.73 14.44
N SER A 289 4.60 -0.25 13.54
CA SER A 289 4.41 -0.07 12.09
C SER A 289 3.03 -0.47 11.59
N TYR A 290 2.11 -0.86 12.48
CA TYR A 290 0.75 -1.25 12.10
C TYR A 290 -0.18 -0.03 12.13
N PHE A 291 -0.53 0.51 10.96
CA PHE A 291 -1.39 1.69 10.79
C PHE A 291 -2.62 1.30 9.97
N PRO A 292 -3.61 0.64 10.58
CA PRO A 292 -4.82 0.24 9.86
C PRO A 292 -5.64 1.46 9.42
N ILE A 293 -6.44 1.25 8.37
CA ILE A 293 -7.62 2.08 8.13
C ILE A 293 -8.76 1.46 8.94
N VAL A 294 -9.18 2.14 10.01
CA VAL A 294 -10.28 1.73 10.90
C VAL A 294 -11.54 2.43 10.46
N HIS A 295 -12.54 1.68 10.03
CA HIS A 295 -13.84 2.19 9.64
C HIS A 295 -14.91 1.73 10.64
N ILE A 296 -15.63 2.70 11.20
CA ILE A 296 -16.72 2.47 12.14
C ILE A 296 -18.04 2.90 11.50
N GLN A 297 -18.94 1.93 11.34
CA GLN A 297 -20.26 2.08 10.76
C GLN A 297 -21.26 2.55 11.84
N GLY A 298 -21.54 3.85 11.87
CA GLY A 298 -22.46 4.49 12.81
C GLY A 298 -21.75 5.23 13.93
N ASP A 299 -22.47 5.46 15.03
CA ASP A 299 -21.97 6.20 16.19
C ASP A 299 -21.01 5.35 17.03
N ALA A 300 -19.94 5.97 17.53
CA ALA A 300 -18.92 5.30 18.31
C ALA A 300 -18.63 6.02 19.62
N ASN A 301 -18.51 5.27 20.71
CA ASN A 301 -17.88 5.75 21.93
C ASN A 301 -16.57 5.01 22.15
N ILE A 302 -15.46 5.73 22.33
CA ILE A 302 -14.14 5.15 22.54
C ILE A 302 -13.65 5.54 23.91
N ASN A 303 -13.41 4.53 24.74
CA ASN A 303 -12.73 4.63 26.02
C ASN A 303 -11.58 3.60 26.04
N GLY A 304 -10.78 3.62 24.98
CA GLY A 304 -9.66 2.70 24.77
C GLY A 304 -8.35 3.22 25.37
N VAL A 305 -7.24 2.57 25.01
CA VAL A 305 -5.89 3.02 25.36
C VAL A 305 -5.30 3.86 24.24
N GLN A 306 -5.19 3.30 23.04
CA GLN A 306 -4.52 3.96 21.91
C GLN A 306 -4.86 3.33 20.56
N GLY A 307 -4.61 4.06 19.48
CA GLY A 307 -4.59 3.53 18.12
C GLY A 307 -3.89 4.48 17.14
N GLN A 308 -3.63 4.02 15.93
CA GLN A 308 -2.95 4.81 14.90
C GLN A 308 -3.43 4.45 13.49
N GLY A 309 -3.17 5.35 12.53
CA GLY A 309 -3.56 5.17 11.12
C GLY A 309 -4.62 6.16 10.67
N ILE A 310 -5.61 5.67 9.93
CA ILE A 310 -6.73 6.48 9.46
C ILE A 310 -8.02 5.98 10.13
N LEU A 311 -8.66 6.83 10.93
CA LEU A 311 -9.94 6.56 11.57
C LEU A 311 -11.06 7.19 10.75
N LEU A 312 -12.01 6.39 10.30
CA LEU A 312 -13.21 6.78 9.58
C LEU A 312 -14.43 6.44 10.43
N VAL A 313 -15.29 7.41 10.69
CA VAL A 313 -16.53 7.20 11.45
C VAL A 313 -17.71 7.74 10.63
N ASP A 314 -18.67 6.87 10.32
CA ASP A 314 -19.89 7.24 9.56
C ASP A 314 -20.87 8.08 10.40
N GLY A 315 -20.84 7.94 11.73
CA GLY A 315 -21.67 8.69 12.67
C GLY A 315 -20.90 9.68 13.53
N SER A 316 -21.43 9.94 14.72
CA SER A 316 -20.80 10.75 15.76
C SER A 316 -19.75 9.95 16.54
N LEU A 317 -18.66 10.61 16.89
CA LEU A 317 -17.57 10.05 17.67
C LEU A 317 -17.51 10.71 19.05
N SER A 318 -17.64 9.91 20.10
CA SER A 318 -17.39 10.30 21.49
C SER A 318 -16.10 9.65 21.98
N VAL A 319 -15.09 10.44 22.35
CA VAL A 319 -13.84 9.94 22.95
C VAL A 319 -13.78 10.36 24.41
N GLN A 320 -13.52 9.40 25.29
CA GLN A 320 -13.45 9.58 26.73
C GLN A 320 -12.13 9.04 27.28
N GLY A 321 -11.76 9.51 28.48
CA GLY A 321 -10.59 9.00 29.19
C GLY A 321 -9.27 9.49 28.59
N GLY A 322 -8.28 8.61 28.54
CA GLY A 322 -6.91 8.91 28.06
C GLY A 322 -6.59 8.34 26.68
N PHE A 323 -7.61 8.01 25.88
CA PHE A 323 -7.40 7.42 24.55
C PHE A 323 -6.62 8.36 23.63
N GLN A 324 -5.58 7.84 22.97
CA GLN A 324 -4.76 8.60 22.03
C GLN A 324 -4.83 8.00 20.61
N TRP A 325 -5.08 8.85 19.62
CA TRP A 325 -5.04 8.49 18.21
C TRP A 325 -3.86 9.17 17.50
N PHE A 326 -3.06 8.40 16.75
CA PHE A 326 -1.93 8.90 15.98
C PHE A 326 -2.19 8.75 14.48
N GLY A 327 -2.53 9.85 13.80
CA GLY A 327 -2.74 9.89 12.36
C GLY A 327 -3.90 10.77 11.93
N ILE A 328 -4.70 10.30 10.99
CA ILE A 328 -5.82 11.07 10.43
C ILE A 328 -7.13 10.55 11.02
N THR A 329 -8.02 11.47 11.42
CA THR A 329 -9.37 11.15 11.89
C THR A 329 -10.39 11.88 11.03
N ILE A 330 -11.36 11.17 10.49
CA ILE A 330 -12.46 11.69 9.69
C ILE A 330 -13.78 11.20 10.30
N VAL A 331 -14.59 12.15 10.76
CA VAL A 331 -15.90 11.89 11.38
C VAL A 331 -16.99 12.53 10.53
N ARG A 332 -18.04 11.76 10.21
CA ARG A 332 -19.19 12.16 9.37
C ARG A 332 -20.41 12.64 10.17
N GLY A 333 -20.32 12.61 11.51
CA GLY A 333 -21.25 13.24 12.45
C GLY A 333 -20.56 14.29 13.33
N THR A 334 -20.88 14.30 14.62
CA THR A 334 -20.28 15.23 15.60
C THR A 334 -19.11 14.61 16.35
N LEU A 335 -18.12 15.43 16.73
CA LEU A 335 -17.03 15.02 17.62
C LEU A 335 -17.29 15.53 19.03
N LYS A 336 -17.31 14.61 19.99
CA LYS A 336 -17.35 14.89 21.42
C LYS A 336 -16.11 14.30 22.07
N THR A 337 -15.39 15.12 22.81
CA THR A 337 -14.22 14.66 23.56
C THR A 337 -14.34 15.14 25.00
N ALA A 338 -14.25 14.21 25.93
CA ALA A 338 -14.19 14.50 27.36
C ALA A 338 -12.89 13.90 27.92
N GLY A 339 -11.89 14.75 28.12
CA GLY A 339 -10.61 14.34 28.69
C GLY A 339 -10.65 14.35 30.22
N GLY A 340 -10.13 13.30 30.85
CA GLY A 340 -9.91 13.22 32.30
C GLY A 340 -8.49 12.77 32.61
N GLY A 341 -7.76 13.54 33.44
CA GLY A 341 -6.41 13.21 33.90
C GLY A 341 -5.26 13.94 33.17
N ASN A 342 -4.03 13.42 33.32
CA ASN A 342 -2.77 14.01 32.85
C ASN A 342 -2.35 13.56 31.42
N ALA A 343 -3.27 13.04 30.59
CA ALA A 343 -2.91 12.56 29.25
C ALA A 343 -2.56 13.75 28.31
N ASP A 344 -1.49 13.59 27.53
CA ASP A 344 -0.91 14.68 26.72
C ASP A 344 -1.82 15.11 25.56
N ALA A 345 -2.39 14.17 24.78
CA ALA A 345 -3.39 14.49 23.76
C ALA A 345 -4.27 13.30 23.35
N HIS A 346 -5.50 13.61 22.94
CA HIS A 346 -6.44 12.61 22.41
C HIS A 346 -6.18 12.34 20.93
N PHE A 347 -5.74 13.36 20.19
CA PHE A 347 -5.47 13.25 18.75
C PHE A 347 -4.14 13.91 18.41
N TRP A 348 -3.25 13.12 17.82
CA TRP A 348 -1.99 13.52 17.23
C TRP A 348 -2.07 13.37 15.72
N GLY A 349 -2.16 14.46 14.97
CA GLY A 349 -2.22 14.41 13.50
C GLY A 349 -3.22 15.38 12.92
N ALA A 350 -4.23 14.92 12.18
CA ALA A 350 -5.21 15.83 11.57
C ALA A 350 -6.63 15.29 11.78
N THR A 351 -7.52 16.15 12.27
CA THR A 351 -8.91 15.80 12.56
C THR A 351 -9.85 16.56 11.66
N MET A 352 -10.73 15.85 10.98
CA MET A 352 -11.76 16.39 10.09
C MET A 352 -13.12 15.91 10.57
N VAL A 353 -14.02 16.85 10.85
CA VAL A 353 -15.36 16.55 11.36
C VAL A 353 -16.37 17.30 10.51
N GLN A 354 -17.20 16.56 9.79
CA GLN A 354 -18.33 17.13 9.09
C GLN A 354 -19.56 16.37 9.47
N ASP A 355 -20.65 17.09 9.65
CA ASP A 355 -21.95 16.50 9.88
C ASP A 355 -22.88 16.82 8.71
N SER A 356 -23.22 15.80 7.91
CA SER A 356 -24.20 15.92 6.83
C SER A 356 -25.64 15.59 7.26
N THR A 357 -25.87 15.03 8.47
CA THR A 357 -27.16 14.39 8.82
C THR A 357 -27.65 14.58 10.27
N VAL A 358 -26.78 14.90 11.21
CA VAL A 358 -27.08 15.20 12.62
C VAL A 358 -27.13 16.74 12.79
N VAL A 359 -27.63 17.25 13.92
CA VAL A 359 -27.64 18.69 14.26
C VAL A 359 -26.92 18.86 15.59
N GLY A 360 -25.79 19.56 15.60
CA GLY A 360 -25.02 19.81 16.81
C GLY A 360 -23.67 20.50 16.55
N ASN A 361 -23.09 21.05 17.62
CA ASN A 361 -21.72 21.57 17.62
C ASN A 361 -20.75 20.47 18.08
N ASN A 362 -19.51 20.55 17.62
CA ASN A 362 -18.42 19.76 18.21
C ASN A 362 -18.17 20.25 19.64
N GLN A 363 -17.98 19.33 20.57
CA GLN A 363 -17.80 19.64 21.98
C GLN A 363 -16.49 19.05 22.49
N LEU A 364 -15.54 19.94 22.80
CA LEU A 364 -14.28 19.58 23.43
C LEU A 364 -14.31 20.07 24.87
N THR A 365 -14.29 19.14 25.82
CA THR A 365 -14.42 19.44 27.24
C THR A 365 -13.34 18.70 28.06
N GLY A 366 -13.05 19.20 29.26
CA GLY A 366 -12.02 18.63 30.13
C GLY A 366 -10.60 18.91 29.63
N HIS A 367 -9.74 17.89 29.62
CA HIS A 367 -8.35 17.95 29.11
C HIS A 367 -8.22 17.31 27.71
N ALA A 368 -9.19 17.56 26.83
CA ALA A 368 -9.13 17.03 25.47
C ALA A 368 -8.21 17.88 24.59
N ASN A 369 -7.08 17.31 24.13
CA ASN A 369 -6.15 18.01 23.24
C ASN A 369 -6.14 17.42 21.83
N ILE A 370 -6.22 18.30 20.82
CA ILE A 370 -6.08 17.98 19.39
C ILE A 370 -4.85 18.73 18.87
N LEU A 371 -3.78 17.98 18.62
CA LEU A 371 -2.48 18.52 18.24
C LEU A 371 -2.15 18.13 16.81
N TYR A 372 -1.84 19.13 15.98
CA TYR A 372 -1.36 18.85 14.63
C TYR A 372 -0.02 18.12 14.70
N SER A 373 0.10 17.02 13.95
CA SER A 373 1.35 16.31 13.80
C SER A 373 1.57 15.90 12.36
N LYS A 374 2.50 16.59 11.69
CA LYS A 374 2.95 16.23 10.35
C LYS A 374 3.52 14.81 10.32
N CYS A 375 4.23 14.42 11.37
CA CYS A 375 4.83 13.10 11.44
C CYS A 375 3.79 11.98 11.52
N ALA A 376 2.78 12.11 12.39
CA ALA A 376 1.70 11.13 12.49
C ALA A 376 0.89 11.03 11.19
N VAL A 377 0.61 12.16 10.55
CA VAL A 377 -0.06 12.23 9.24
C VAL A 377 0.75 11.50 8.17
N ILE A 378 2.03 11.83 7.99
CA ILE A 378 2.88 11.20 6.97
C ILE A 378 2.99 9.70 7.21
N LYS A 379 3.20 9.25 8.45
CA LYS A 379 3.26 7.80 8.75
C LYS A 379 1.94 7.09 8.42
N ALA A 380 0.81 7.68 8.78
CA ALA A 380 -0.50 7.11 8.43
C ALA A 380 -0.68 7.03 6.90
N LEU A 381 -0.32 8.08 6.15
CA LEU A 381 -0.42 8.11 4.69
C LEU A 381 0.53 7.11 4.00
N ASP A 382 1.77 7.02 4.47
CA ASP A 382 2.77 6.09 3.92
C ASP A 382 2.40 4.64 4.20
N GLN A 383 1.90 4.33 5.40
CA GLN A 383 1.57 2.96 5.79
C GLN A 383 0.21 2.47 5.27
N THR A 384 -0.66 3.39 4.83
CA THR A 384 -1.94 3.06 4.18
C THR A 384 -1.92 3.25 2.66
N GLY A 385 -0.82 3.81 2.13
CA GLY A 385 -0.67 4.10 0.72
C GLY A 385 -0.60 2.85 -0.16
N VAL A 386 -1.25 2.92 -1.32
CA VAL A 386 -1.21 1.87 -2.35
C VAL A 386 -0.20 2.24 -3.43
N VAL A 387 0.44 1.23 -4.02
CA VAL A 387 1.41 1.47 -5.10
C VAL A 387 0.74 1.71 -6.44
N ALA A 388 1.43 2.45 -7.30
CA ALA A 388 1.11 2.62 -8.70
C ALA A 388 2.37 2.42 -9.55
N LEU A 389 2.16 2.01 -10.80
CA LEU A 389 3.21 1.87 -11.80
C LEU A 389 3.90 3.22 -12.07
N MET A 390 5.21 3.20 -12.26
CA MET A 390 5.93 4.38 -12.75
C MET A 390 5.49 4.73 -14.17
N ARG A 391 5.30 6.03 -14.44
CA ARG A 391 4.79 6.55 -15.72
C ARG A 391 5.67 6.19 -16.92
N SER A 392 6.97 6.01 -16.73
CA SER A 392 7.93 5.70 -17.81
C SER A 392 9.02 4.77 -17.31
N ARG A 393 9.42 3.79 -18.15
CA ARG A 393 10.52 2.83 -17.89
C ARG A 393 10.39 2.15 -16.52
N GLY A 394 9.16 1.77 -16.17
CA GLY A 394 8.86 1.15 -14.88
C GLY A 394 9.30 -0.31 -14.79
N TRP A 395 9.57 -1.00 -15.90
CA TRP A 395 9.90 -2.43 -15.88
C TRP A 395 11.11 -2.77 -16.74
N VAL A 396 11.75 -3.88 -16.41
CA VAL A 396 12.85 -4.49 -17.14
C VAL A 396 12.75 -6.02 -17.04
N GLN A 397 13.12 -6.72 -18.11
CA GLN A 397 13.32 -8.17 -18.04
C GLN A 397 14.68 -8.43 -17.38
N LEU A 398 14.69 -9.28 -16.36
CA LEU A 398 15.87 -9.70 -15.63
C LEU A 398 16.27 -11.10 -16.10
N TYR A 399 17.57 -11.39 -16.08
CA TYR A 399 18.14 -12.68 -16.50
C TYR A 399 18.50 -13.58 -15.32
#